data_AF-A0AAD6AS27-F1
#
_entry.id   AF-A0AAD6AS27-F1
#
_cell.length_a   1.000
_cell.length_b   1.000
_cell.length_c   1.000
_cell.angle_alpha   90.00
_cell.angle_beta   90.00
_cell.angle_gamma   90.00
#
_symmetry.space_group_name_H-M   'P 1'
#
loop_
_entity.id
_entity.type
_entity.pdbx_description
1 polymer ?
#
loop_
_entity_poly.entity_id
_entity_poly.type
_entity_poly.pdbx_seq_one_letter_code
_entity_poly.pdbx_strand_id
1 'polypeptide(L)'
;MGFGELLEQVGSTGRFQVLQTTLLCIPVMLMASHNLLQNFVALVPPHFCNAHTNLSQSQMNAEEALLVTVPLDQTGKPERCLRYAAPQWYLLTKNRSSSSGKEGDTNAGLDVDLQGCSDGWTYNMTHIKSTIISDWNLVCDQQSLKQMGQTAYMGGDLLGSVVFGGLSDR
;
A
#
# COMPACT_ATOMS: atom_id res chain seq x y z
N MET A 1 -0.80 -29.78 -45.21
CA MET A 1 -0.64 -28.33 -45.46
C MET A 1 -0.68 -27.63 -44.13
N GLY A 2 0.41 -26.98 -43.74
CA GLY A 2 0.49 -26.23 -42.49
C GLY A 2 -0.20 -24.87 -42.62
N PHE A 3 -0.72 -24.32 -41.53
CA PHE A 3 -1.37 -23.01 -41.49
C PHE A 3 -0.50 -21.88 -42.09
N GLY A 4 0.82 -22.01 -42.00
CA GLY A 4 1.78 -21.09 -42.62
C GLY A 4 1.71 -21.04 -44.15
N GLU A 5 1.54 -22.16 -44.84
CA GLU A 5 1.46 -22.19 -46.31
C GLU A 5 0.14 -21.62 -46.84
N LEU A 6 -0.95 -21.79 -46.09
CA LEU A 6 -2.25 -21.18 -46.41
C LEU A 6 -2.21 -19.65 -46.24
N LEU A 7 -1.52 -19.14 -45.21
CA LEU A 7 -1.30 -17.71 -45.02
C LEU A 7 -0.42 -17.10 -46.11
N GLU A 8 0.59 -17.84 -46.57
CA GLU A 8 1.47 -17.40 -47.65
C GLU A 8 0.70 -17.30 -48.98
N GLN A 9 -0.23 -18.23 -49.22
CA GLN A 9 -1.04 -18.30 -50.44
C GLN A 9 -2.20 -17.29 -50.50
N VAL A 10 -2.68 -16.77 -49.37
CA VAL A 10 -3.76 -15.74 -49.31
C VAL A 10 -3.20 -14.30 -49.35
N GLY A 11 -1.88 -14.14 -49.37
CA GLY A 11 -1.21 -12.83 -49.40
C GLY A 11 -0.62 -12.51 -48.04
N SER A 12 0.59 -13.01 -47.83
CA SER A 12 1.46 -12.73 -46.69
C SER A 12 1.42 -11.23 -46.34
N THR A 13 0.88 -10.89 -45.16
CA THR A 13 0.83 -9.53 -44.56
C THR A 13 0.09 -8.45 -45.36
N GLY A 14 -1.17 -8.68 -45.70
CA GLY A 14 -2.05 -7.61 -46.21
C GLY A 14 -2.24 -6.47 -45.20
N ARG A 15 -2.45 -5.22 -45.67
CA ARG A 15 -2.74 -4.03 -44.84
C ARG A 15 -3.87 -4.26 -43.82
N PHE A 16 -4.84 -5.08 -44.21
CA PHE A 16 -5.97 -5.46 -43.35
C PHE A 16 -5.56 -6.37 -42.19
N GLN A 17 -4.66 -7.34 -42.41
CA GLN A 17 -4.14 -8.21 -41.35
C GLN A 17 -3.29 -7.41 -40.36
N VAL A 18 -2.48 -6.48 -40.84
CA VAL A 18 -1.73 -5.55 -39.99
C VAL A 18 -2.68 -4.69 -39.16
N LEU A 19 -3.71 -4.10 -39.79
CA LEU A 19 -4.72 -3.29 -39.09
C LEU A 19 -5.44 -4.10 -38.01
N GLN A 20 -5.93 -5.30 -38.34
CA GLN A 20 -6.60 -6.21 -37.41
C GLN A 20 -5.70 -6.57 -36.22
N THR A 21 -4.44 -6.92 -36.50
CA THR A 21 -3.45 -7.26 -35.48
C THR A 21 -3.15 -6.07 -34.57
N THR A 22 -2.99 -4.87 -35.15
CA THR A 22 -2.79 -3.65 -34.35
C THR A 22 -4.00 -3.33 -33.47
N LEU A 23 -5.22 -3.52 -33.98
CA LEU A 23 -6.45 -3.29 -33.22
C LEU A 23 -6.58 -4.25 -32.03
N LEU A 24 -6.11 -5.50 -32.18
CA LEU A 24 -6.03 -6.50 -31.11
C LEU A 24 -4.91 -6.21 -30.10
N CYS A 25 -3.78 -5.66 -30.53
CA CYS A 25 -2.67 -5.33 -29.63
C CYS A 25 -2.98 -4.16 -28.69
N ILE A 26 -3.77 -3.18 -29.11
CA ILE A 26 -4.13 -2.01 -28.28
C ILE A 26 -4.75 -2.41 -26.92
N PRO A 27 -5.84 -3.20 -26.85
CA PRO A 27 -6.44 -3.58 -25.58
C PRO A 27 -5.50 -4.44 -24.71
N VAL A 28 -4.64 -5.27 -25.32
CA VAL A 28 -3.64 -6.06 -24.58
C VAL A 28 -2.61 -5.14 -23.89
N MET A 29 -2.10 -4.14 -24.61
CA MET A 29 -1.17 -3.16 -24.05
C MET A 29 -1.83 -2.30 -22.95
N LEU A 30 -3.10 -1.95 -23.13
CA LEU A 30 -3.87 -1.21 -22.13
C LEU A 30 -4.06 -2.04 -20.85
N MET A 31 -4.40 -3.33 -20.98
CA MET A 31 -4.50 -4.26 -19.86
C MET A 31 -3.17 -4.40 -19.10
N ALA A 32 -2.05 -4.56 -19.81
CA ALA A 32 -0.73 -4.62 -19.20
C ALA A 32 -0.39 -3.33 -18.43
N SER A 33 -0.72 -2.18 -19.02
CA SER A 33 -0.52 -0.87 -18.38
C SER A 33 -1.35 -0.73 -17.10
N HIS A 34 -2.61 -1.19 -17.11
CA HIS A 34 -3.48 -1.18 -15.94
C HIS A 34 -2.95 -2.06 -14.80
N ASN A 35 -2.46 -3.26 -15.12
CA ASN A 35 -1.81 -4.16 -14.16
C ASN A 35 -0.57 -3.53 -13.52
N LEU A 36 0.25 -2.86 -14.33
CA LEU A 36 1.44 -2.18 -13.82
C LEU A 36 1.05 -1.00 -12.91
N LEU A 37 0.07 -0.19 -13.32
CA LEU A 37 -0.37 0.97 -12.56
C LEU A 37 -0.89 0.58 -11.16
N GLN A 38 -1.62 -0.52 -11.04
CA GLN A 38 -2.11 -1.00 -9.74
C GLN A 38 -0.98 -1.24 -8.72
N ASN A 39 0.20 -1.68 -9.18
CA ASN A 39 1.35 -1.88 -8.28
C ASN A 39 1.88 -0.56 -7.71
N PHE A 40 1.92 0.49 -8.52
CA PHE A 40 2.42 1.80 -8.10
C PHE A 40 1.42 2.55 -7.22
N VAL A 41 0.14 2.51 -7.57
CA VAL A 41 -0.90 3.23 -6.82
C VAL A 41 -1.23 2.54 -5.50
N ALA A 42 -0.97 1.24 -5.39
CA ALA A 42 -1.12 0.47 -4.15
C ALA A 42 0.17 0.35 -3.33
N LEU A 43 1.13 1.27 -3.50
CA LEU A 43 2.27 1.34 -2.59
C LEU A 43 1.81 1.82 -1.21
N VAL A 44 2.23 1.13 -0.15
CA VAL A 44 1.96 1.54 1.23
C VAL A 44 3.04 2.53 1.66
N PRO A 45 2.75 3.83 1.78
CA PRO A 45 3.71 4.78 2.32
C PRO A 45 3.99 4.52 3.81
N PRO A 46 5.12 4.99 4.35
CA PRO A 46 5.34 5.01 5.78
C PRO A 46 4.22 5.81 6.45
N HIS A 47 3.53 5.17 7.38
CA HIS A 47 2.37 5.71 8.07
C HIS A 47 2.54 5.50 9.57
N PHE A 48 1.97 6.44 10.31
CA PHE A 48 1.95 6.44 11.76
C PHE A 48 0.58 6.89 12.25
N CYS A 49 0.26 6.55 13.48
CA CYS A 49 -0.99 6.94 14.08
C CYS A 49 -0.99 8.42 14.42
N ASN A 50 -2.10 9.10 14.15
CA ASN A 50 -2.23 10.50 14.47
C ASN A 50 -2.11 10.71 16.00
N ALA A 51 -1.63 11.89 16.40
CA ALA A 51 -1.63 12.27 17.80
C ALA A 51 -3.05 12.33 18.34
N HIS A 52 -3.22 12.05 19.64
CA HIS A 52 -4.52 12.24 20.29
C HIS A 52 -4.99 13.68 20.07
N THR A 53 -6.27 13.85 19.72
CA THR A 53 -6.92 15.16 19.53
C THR A 53 -6.82 16.06 20.76
N ASN A 54 -6.67 15.47 21.94
CA ASN A 54 -6.52 16.17 23.22
C ASN A 54 -5.08 16.62 23.54
N LEU A 55 -4.08 16.29 22.70
CA LEU A 55 -2.77 16.93 22.84
C LEU A 55 -2.87 18.36 22.33
N SER A 56 -2.49 19.31 23.19
CA SER A 56 -2.25 20.71 22.83
C SER A 56 -1.14 20.77 21.77
N GLN A 57 -1.50 20.59 20.49
CA GLN A 57 -0.59 20.56 19.34
C GLN A 57 0.28 21.82 19.20
N SER A 58 -0.03 22.89 19.93
CA SER A 58 0.64 24.19 19.78
C SER A 58 2.04 24.30 20.41
N GLN A 59 2.55 23.28 21.10
CA GLN A 59 3.85 23.38 21.80
C GLN A 59 4.86 22.25 21.54
N MET A 60 4.53 21.23 20.72
CA MET A 60 5.41 20.07 20.55
C MET A 60 5.90 19.92 19.11
N ASN A 61 7.16 19.50 18.95
CA ASN A 61 7.68 19.16 17.64
C ASN A 61 7.05 17.85 17.14
N ALA A 62 6.91 17.68 15.83
CA ALA A 62 6.25 16.49 15.25
C ALA A 62 6.89 15.16 15.69
N GLU A 63 8.20 15.16 15.91
CA GLU A 63 8.94 13.99 16.40
C GLU A 63 8.69 13.68 17.88
N GLU A 64 8.52 14.71 18.71
CA GLU A 64 8.20 14.56 20.12
C GLU A 64 6.78 14.00 20.30
N ALA A 65 5.84 14.48 19.48
CA ALA A 65 4.49 13.94 19.44
C ALA A 65 4.49 12.46 19.02
N LEU A 66 5.27 12.09 18.01
CA LEU A 66 5.38 10.71 17.54
C LEU A 66 5.94 9.78 18.63
N LEU A 67 6.95 10.24 19.37
CA LEU A 67 7.61 9.45 20.42
C LEU A 67 6.71 9.21 21.64
N VAL A 68 5.77 10.12 21.90
CA VAL A 68 4.80 10.03 23.01
C VAL A 68 3.58 9.18 22.64
N THR A 69 3.27 9.06 21.35
CA THR A 69 2.08 8.38 20.85
C THR A 69 2.37 6.98 20.35
N VAL A 70 3.51 6.76 19.69
CA VAL A 70 3.83 5.51 18.99
C VAL A 70 4.92 4.73 19.74
N PRO A 71 4.68 3.44 20.06
CA PRO A 71 5.71 2.57 20.64
C PRO A 71 6.84 2.30 19.65
N LEU A 72 8.04 2.08 20.17
CA LEU A 72 9.16 1.59 19.36
C LEU A 72 9.18 0.07 19.39
N ASP A 73 9.33 -0.53 18.22
CA ASP A 73 9.61 -1.94 18.03
C ASP A 73 11.00 -2.32 18.58
N GLN A 74 11.28 -3.62 18.69
CA GLN A 74 12.55 -4.20 19.16
C GLN A 74 13.76 -3.69 18.36
N THR A 75 13.53 -3.22 17.13
CA THR A 75 14.55 -2.65 16.24
C THR A 75 14.77 -1.14 16.44
N GLY A 76 14.11 -0.52 17.43
CA GLY A 76 14.18 0.91 17.70
C GLY A 76 13.45 1.76 16.65
N LYS A 77 12.50 1.17 15.91
CA LYS A 77 11.69 1.86 14.91
C LYS A 77 10.26 2.06 15.42
N PRO A 78 9.61 3.20 15.13
CA PRO A 78 8.21 3.40 15.50
C PRO A 78 7.30 2.35 14.84
N GLU A 79 6.47 1.71 15.66
CA GLU A 79 5.39 0.80 15.28
C GLU A 79 4.39 1.54 14.38
N ARG A 80 3.96 0.91 13.29
CA ARG A 80 3.14 1.61 12.28
C ARG A 80 1.64 1.51 12.55
N CYS A 81 1.21 0.44 13.25
CA CYS A 81 -0.19 0.08 13.41
C CYS A 81 -0.71 0.19 14.85
N LEU A 82 0.18 0.40 15.81
CA LEU A 82 -0.14 0.44 17.23
C LEU A 82 0.15 1.84 17.78
N ARG A 83 -0.67 2.26 18.74
CA ARG A 83 -0.51 3.49 19.50
C ARG A 83 -0.65 3.19 20.99
N TYR A 84 -0.04 4.01 21.83
CA TYR A 84 -0.34 3.99 23.26
C TYR A 84 -1.78 4.48 23.52
N ALA A 85 -2.54 3.77 24.36
CA ALA A 85 -3.89 4.15 24.76
C ALA A 85 -3.93 5.50 25.49
N ALA A 86 -2.88 5.82 26.24
CA ALA A 86 -2.65 7.13 26.84
C ALA A 86 -1.26 7.67 26.43
N PRO A 87 -1.13 8.98 26.15
CA PRO A 87 0.16 9.57 25.78
C PRO A 87 1.18 9.42 26.90
N GLN A 88 2.33 8.83 26.58
CA GLN A 88 3.39 8.52 27.54
C GLN A 88 4.38 9.69 27.69
N TRP A 89 3.96 10.74 28.40
CA TRP A 89 4.75 11.96 28.61
C TRP A 89 6.12 11.73 29.28
N TYR A 90 6.27 10.64 30.04
CA TYR A 90 7.52 10.30 30.73
C TYR A 90 8.69 10.05 29.76
N LEU A 91 8.41 9.66 28.51
CA LEU A 91 9.44 9.41 27.50
C LEU A 91 10.17 10.71 27.09
N LEU A 92 9.48 11.84 27.09
CA LEU A 92 10.09 13.15 26.83
C LEU A 92 11.05 13.58 27.94
N THR A 93 10.72 13.26 29.20
CA THR A 93 11.57 13.59 30.34
C THR A 93 12.88 12.79 30.34
N LYS A 94 12.88 11.56 29.82
CA LYS A 94 14.11 10.78 29.63
C LYS A 94 15.01 11.40 28.56
N ASN A 95 14.42 11.88 27.44
CA ASN A 95 15.19 12.45 26.35
C ASN A 95 15.89 13.77 26.73
N ARG A 96 15.27 14.59 27.59
CA ARG A 96 15.90 15.82 28.15
C ARG A 96 17.09 15.53 29.08
N SER A 97 17.16 14.33 29.65
CA SER A 97 18.25 13.93 30.55
C SER A 97 19.40 13.19 29.84
N SER A 98 19.34 13.01 28.51
CA SER A 98 20.33 12.30 27.71
C SER A 98 21.59 13.13 27.43
N SER A 99 22.20 13.68 28.48
CA SER A 99 23.62 14.02 28.50
C SER A 99 24.36 13.33 29.66
N SER A 100 23.83 12.24 30.21
CA SER A 100 24.61 11.27 30.98
C SER A 100 23.78 10.05 31.36
N GLY A 101 24.28 8.84 31.07
CA GLY A 101 23.92 7.67 31.86
C GLY A 101 23.29 6.49 31.12
N LYS A 102 24.20 5.64 30.59
CA LYS A 102 24.18 4.17 30.55
C LYS A 102 22.97 3.42 29.97
N GLU A 103 23.31 2.57 28.99
CA GLU A 103 22.61 1.32 28.65
C GLU A 103 22.15 0.60 29.91
N GLY A 104 20.83 0.45 30.02
CA GLY A 104 20.15 -0.27 31.05
C GLY A 104 19.10 -1.14 30.39
N ASP A 105 19.46 -2.41 30.24
CA ASP A 105 18.58 -3.53 29.97
C ASP A 105 17.40 -3.48 30.94
N THR A 106 16.22 -3.11 30.44
CA THR A 106 14.97 -3.27 31.18
C THR A 106 13.91 -3.70 30.20
N ASN A 107 13.68 -5.01 30.18
CA ASN A 107 12.35 -5.62 30.03
C ASN A 107 11.40 -5.05 31.11
N ALA A 108 11.12 -3.75 31.04
CA ALA A 108 10.07 -3.13 31.81
C ALA A 108 8.78 -3.37 31.02
N GLY A 109 8.20 -4.55 31.24
CA GLY A 109 6.77 -4.76 31.09
C GLY A 109 6.04 -3.83 32.04
N LEU A 110 6.03 -2.54 31.72
CA LEU A 110 4.96 -1.65 32.12
C LEU A 110 3.77 -2.13 31.28
N ASP A 111 2.64 -2.41 31.93
CA ASP A 111 1.40 -2.85 31.29
C ASP A 111 0.88 -1.69 30.44
N VAL A 112 1.50 -1.51 29.28
CA VAL A 112 1.25 -0.40 28.39
C VAL A 112 0.14 -0.85 27.47
N ASP A 113 -1.06 -0.36 27.78
CA ASP A 113 -2.23 -0.63 26.99
C ASP A 113 -2.03 -0.08 25.57
N LEU A 114 -1.96 -1.00 24.62
CA LEU A 114 -1.72 -0.75 23.21
C LEU A 114 -3.07 -0.79 22.51
N GLN A 115 -3.38 0.27 21.77
CA GLN A 115 -4.63 0.38 21.04
C GLN A 115 -4.37 0.59 19.55
N GLY A 116 -5.27 0.04 18.73
CA GLY A 116 -5.36 0.38 17.31
C GLY A 116 -5.71 1.85 17.09
N CYS A 117 -5.39 2.36 15.91
CA CYS A 117 -5.41 3.80 15.67
C CYS A 117 -6.80 4.28 15.24
N SER A 118 -7.55 4.86 16.17
CA SER A 118 -8.90 5.38 15.97
C SER A 118 -8.95 6.82 15.45
N ASP A 119 -7.94 7.64 15.76
CA ASP A 119 -7.92 9.08 15.47
C ASP A 119 -7.33 9.44 14.09
N GLY A 120 -7.24 8.44 13.21
CA GLY A 120 -6.69 8.57 11.86
C GLY A 120 -5.18 8.37 11.77
N TRP A 121 -4.66 8.62 10.57
CA TRP A 121 -3.29 8.28 10.16
C TRP A 121 -2.54 9.50 9.66
N THR A 122 -1.26 9.57 9.96
CA THR A 122 -0.31 10.53 9.41
C THR A 122 0.65 9.81 8.48
N TYR A 123 0.69 10.24 7.22
CA TYR A 123 1.52 9.63 6.18
C TYR A 123 2.75 10.49 5.90
N ASN A 124 3.92 9.86 5.82
CA ASN A 124 5.13 10.54 5.37
C ASN A 124 5.19 10.49 3.83
N MET A 125 4.80 11.60 3.19
CA MET A 125 4.62 11.75 1.74
C MET A 125 5.80 12.47 1.06
N THR A 126 7.04 12.32 1.57
CA THR A 126 8.22 13.04 1.05
C THR A 126 8.53 12.77 -0.43
N HIS A 127 8.27 11.55 -0.91
CA HIS A 127 8.58 11.13 -2.28
C HIS A 127 7.35 10.87 -3.15
N ILE A 128 6.14 10.90 -2.58
CA ILE A 128 4.90 10.46 -3.26
C ILE A 128 3.78 11.41 -2.86
N LYS A 129 3.01 11.92 -3.83
CA LYS A 129 1.93 12.89 -3.57
C LYS A 129 0.66 12.25 -3.00
N SER A 130 0.24 11.12 -3.54
CA SER A 130 -0.95 10.39 -3.09
C SER A 130 -0.91 8.94 -3.58
N THR A 131 -1.56 8.06 -2.83
CA THR A 131 -1.73 6.63 -3.14
C THR A 131 -3.17 6.24 -2.82
N ILE A 132 -3.72 5.20 -3.45
CA ILE A 132 -5.06 4.69 -3.10
C ILE A 132 -5.12 4.33 -1.60
N ILE A 133 -3.99 3.90 -1.03
CA ILE A 133 -3.89 3.54 0.38
C ILE A 133 -3.99 4.77 1.30
N SER A 134 -3.32 5.87 0.97
CA SER A 134 -3.42 7.10 1.77
C SER A 134 -4.80 7.74 1.67
N ASP A 135 -5.44 7.67 0.50
CA ASP A 135 -6.74 8.31 0.26
C ASP A 135 -7.87 7.56 0.98
N TRP A 136 -7.81 6.23 1.02
CA TRP A 136 -8.84 5.38 1.63
C TRP A 136 -8.46 4.81 3.00
N ASN A 137 -7.27 5.13 3.52
CA ASN A 137 -6.73 4.60 4.78
C ASN A 137 -6.74 3.05 4.85
N LEU A 138 -6.32 2.41 3.76
CA LEU A 138 -6.30 0.95 3.59
C LEU A 138 -5.07 0.31 4.25
N VAL A 139 -4.93 0.54 5.56
CA VAL A 139 -3.71 0.27 6.32
C VAL A 139 -4.04 -0.61 7.53
N CYS A 140 -3.06 -1.39 8.01
CA CYS A 140 -3.19 -2.29 9.16
C CYS A 140 -4.37 -3.27 8.99
N ASP A 141 -5.45 -3.14 9.76
CA ASP A 141 -6.64 -4.00 9.65
C ASP A 141 -7.24 -4.00 8.24
N GLN A 142 -7.16 -2.87 7.54
CA GLN A 142 -7.70 -2.69 6.20
C GLN A 142 -6.73 -3.06 5.08
N GLN A 143 -5.53 -3.55 5.39
CA GLN A 143 -4.58 -4.01 4.38
C GLN A 143 -5.12 -5.19 3.55
N SER A 144 -6.01 -5.99 4.14
CA SER A 144 -6.68 -7.12 3.47
C SER A 144 -7.55 -6.69 2.28
N LEU A 145 -8.14 -5.50 2.32
CA LEU A 145 -8.99 -4.96 1.24
C LEU A 145 -8.23 -4.79 -0.07
N LYS A 146 -6.93 -4.43 0.00
CA LYS A 146 -6.06 -4.38 -1.18
C LYS A 146 -5.98 -5.76 -1.86
N GLN A 147 -5.77 -6.80 -1.07
CA GLN A 147 -5.67 -8.17 -1.57
C GLN A 147 -7.01 -8.68 -2.11
N MET A 148 -8.12 -8.31 -1.48
CA MET A 148 -9.46 -8.61 -2.00
C MET A 148 -9.71 -7.96 -3.36
N GLY A 149 -9.32 -6.69 -3.56
CA GLY A 149 -9.45 -6.00 -4.84
C GLY A 149 -8.67 -6.69 -5.97
N GLN A 150 -7.44 -7.13 -5.69
CA GLN A 150 -6.63 -7.88 -6.66
C GLN A 150 -7.25 -9.25 -6.99
N THR A 151 -7.79 -9.94 -5.97
CA THR A 151 -8.46 -11.24 -6.17
C THR A 151 -9.71 -11.08 -7.02
N ALA A 152 -10.53 -10.06 -6.76
CA ALA A 152 -11.71 -9.76 -7.56
C ALA A 152 -11.36 -9.42 -9.02
N TYR A 153 -10.26 -8.68 -9.24
CA TYR A 153 -9.78 -8.38 -10.59
C TYR A 153 -9.35 -9.64 -11.35
N MET A 154 -8.51 -10.49 -10.76
CA MET A 154 -8.10 -11.75 -11.38
C MET A 154 -9.28 -12.71 -11.59
N GLY A 155 -10.23 -12.75 -10.66
CA GLY A 155 -11.46 -13.51 -10.82
C GLY A 155 -12.32 -13.02 -11.98
N GLY A 156 -12.42 -11.70 -12.16
CA GLY A 156 -13.10 -11.09 -13.31
C GLY A 156 -12.43 -11.41 -14.64
N ASP A 157 -11.09 -11.37 -14.69
CA ASP A 157 -10.32 -11.74 -15.88
C ASP A 157 -10.54 -13.21 -16.28
N LEU A 158 -10.49 -14.13 -15.30
CA LEU A 158 -10.79 -15.54 -15.51
C LEU A 158 -12.21 -15.74 -16.06
N LEU A 159 -13.21 -15.13 -15.44
CA LEU A 159 -14.60 -15.23 -15.89
C LEU A 159 -14.77 -14.68 -17.31
N GLY A 160 -14.15 -13.54 -17.60
CA GLY A 160 -14.14 -12.94 -18.94
C GLY A 160 -13.55 -13.88 -19.98
N SER A 161 -12.39 -14.47 -19.69
CA SER A 161 -11.71 -15.40 -20.60
C SER A 161 -12.57 -16.62 -20.95
N VAL A 162 -13.30 -17.18 -19.97
CA VAL A 162 -14.19 -18.33 -20.19
C VAL A 162 -15.38 -17.95 -21.06
N VAL A 163 -16.03 -16.81 -20.79
CA VAL A 163 -17.21 -16.37 -21.54
C VAL A 163 -16.85 -15.95 -22.96
N PHE A 164 -15.88 -15.06 -23.13
CA PHE A 164 -15.48 -14.57 -24.45
C PHE A 164 -14.73 -15.62 -25.25
N GLY A 165 -13.96 -16.50 -24.60
CA GLY A 165 -13.35 -17.65 -25.26
C GLY A 165 -14.41 -18.60 -25.82
N GLY A 166 -15.43 -18.93 -25.04
CA GLY A 166 -16.54 -19.76 -25.49
C GLY A 166 -17.39 -19.12 -26.59
N LEU A 167 -17.54 -17.79 -26.58
CA LEU A 167 -18.22 -17.06 -27.66
C LEU A 167 -17.37 -16.97 -28.94
N SER A 168 -16.05 -16.91 -28.84
CA SER A 168 -15.15 -16.81 -29.98
C SER A 168 -14.94 -18.13 -30.73
N ASP A 169 -15.16 -19.27 -30.05
CA ASP A 169 -15.07 -20.60 -30.66
C ASP A 169 -16.28 -20.92 -31.57
N ARG A 170 -17.30 -20.04 -31.55
CA ARG A 170 -18.57 -20.22 -32.25
C ARG A 170 -18.77 -19.17 -33.34
#